data_AF-A0A8C6EUZ6-F1
#
_entry.id   AF-A0A8C6EUZ6-F1
#
_cell.length_a   1.000
_cell.length_b   1.000
_cell.length_c   1.000
_cell.angle_alpha   90.00
_cell.angle_beta   90.00
_cell.angle_gamma   90.00
#
_symmetry.space_group_name_H-M   'P 1'
#
loop_
_entity.id
_entity.type
_entity.pdbx_description
1 polymer ?
#
loop_
_entity_poly.entity_id
_entity_poly.type
_entity_poly.pdbx_seq_one_letter_code
_entity_poly.pdbx_strand_id
1 'polypeptide(L)' 'MDTLDQVIKPKAKMAKRFLKKREPNLSENTKNVLLFKQGNANATVIQVLKNVEKHYKII' A
#
# COMPACT_ATOMS: atom_id res chain seq x y z
N MET A 1 -17.51 -16.66 -23.15
CA MET A 1 -18.20 -16.08 -21.99
C MET A 1 -18.48 -17.24 -21.06
N ASP A 2 -17.55 -17.50 -20.13
CA ASP A 2 -17.62 -18.68 -19.28
C ASP A 2 -18.70 -18.51 -18.20
N THR A 3 -19.44 -19.60 -18.04
CA THR A 3 -20.71 -19.81 -17.34
C THR A 3 -20.59 -19.87 -15.82
N LEU A 4 -19.74 -19.01 -15.26
CA LEU A 4 -19.64 -18.74 -13.83
C LEU A 4 -19.65 -17.23 -13.65
N ASP A 5 -20.80 -16.61 -13.93
CA ASP A 5 -21.16 -15.32 -13.34
C ASP A 5 -21.06 -15.50 -11.82
N GLN A 6 -19.87 -15.20 -11.29
CA GLN A 6 -19.59 -15.34 -9.88
C GLN A 6 -20.63 -14.51 -9.15
N VAL A 7 -21.41 -15.14 -8.27
CA VAL A 7 -22.27 -14.44 -7.33
C VAL A 7 -21.37 -13.57 -6.45
N ILE A 8 -21.08 -12.35 -6.91
CA ILE A 8 -20.26 -11.38 -6.19
C ILE A 8 -21.14 -10.88 -5.05
N LYS A 9 -20.94 -11.47 -3.86
CA LYS A 9 -21.56 -10.97 -2.64
C LYS A 9 -21.34 -9.45 -2.58
N PRO A 10 -22.40 -8.65 -2.34
CA PRO A 10 -22.26 -7.20 -2.31
C PRO A 10 -21.27 -6.81 -1.22
N LYS A 11 -20.05 -6.43 -1.64
CA LYS A 11 -19.05 -5.86 -0.74
C LYS A 11 -19.50 -4.46 -0.34
N ALA A 12 -19.27 -4.10 0.93
CA ALA A 12 -19.47 -2.74 1.41
C ALA A 12 -18.70 -1.74 0.53
N LYS A 13 -19.25 -0.54 0.34
CA LYS A 13 -18.67 0.53 -0.52
C LYS A 13 -17.19 0.78 -0.24
N MET A 14 -16.79 0.72 1.03
CA MET A 14 -15.40 0.86 1.47
C MET A 14 -14.47 -0.23 0.93
N ALA A 15 -14.90 -1.50 1.00
CA ALA A 15 -14.13 -2.64 0.51
C ALA A 15 -13.98 -2.62 -1.02
N LYS A 16 -15.01 -2.17 -1.74
CA LYS A 16 -14.92 -1.95 -3.21
C LYS A 16 -13.90 -0.87 -3.54
N ARG A 17 -13.91 0.28 -2.83
CA ARG A 17 -12.94 1.36 -3.04
C ARG A 17 -11.50 0.93 -2.75
N PHE A 18 -11.31 0.10 -1.74
CA PHE A 18 -10.01 -0.45 -1.37
C PHE A 18 -9.38 -1.30 -2.49
N LEU A 19 -10.18 -2.15 -3.15
CA LEU A 19 -9.72 -2.94 -4.29
C LEU A 19 -9.46 -2.07 -5.51
N LYS A 20 -10.38 -1.15 -5.83
CA LYS A 20 -10.21 -0.21 -6.94
C LYS A 20 -8.94 0.63 -6.85
N LYS A 21 -8.52 1.02 -5.63
CA LYS A 21 -7.26 1.78 -5.43
C LYS A 21 -6.00 0.94 -5.74
N ARG A 22 -6.11 -0.40 -5.74
CA ARG A 22 -5.00 -1.35 -5.95
C ARG A 22 -4.97 -1.94 -7.36
N GLU A 23 -6.04 -1.75 -8.12
CA GLU A 23 -6.09 -2.15 -9.52
C GLU A 23 -5.13 -1.27 -10.37
N PRO A 24 -4.59 -1.81 -11.47
CA PRO A 24 -3.77 -1.03 -12.40
C PRO A 24 -4.54 0.17 -12.96
N ASN A 25 -3.89 1.34 -13.04
CA ASN A 25 -4.48 2.57 -13.58
C ASN A 25 -3.55 3.18 -14.64
N LEU A 26 -4.12 3.87 -15.64
CA LEU A 26 -3.36 4.56 -16.68
C LEU A 26 -2.53 5.73 -16.14
N SER A 27 -3.09 6.47 -15.16
CA SER A 27 -2.36 7.45 -14.37
C SER A 27 -1.94 6.79 -13.06
N GLU A 28 -0.64 6.75 -12.78
CA GLU A 28 -0.13 6.11 -11.56
C GLU A 28 -0.52 6.92 -10.30
N ASN A 29 -0.85 6.19 -9.24
CA ASN A 29 -1.00 6.76 -7.90
C ASN A 29 0.38 6.96 -7.26
N THR A 30 0.47 7.83 -6.25
CA THR A 30 1.67 7.93 -5.41
C THR A 30 2.02 6.57 -4.80
N LYS A 31 3.27 6.16 -4.92
CA LYS A 31 3.74 4.85 -4.45
C LYS A 31 3.94 4.89 -2.93
N ASN A 32 3.23 4.03 -2.23
CA ASN A 32 3.41 3.85 -0.79
C ASN A 32 4.67 3.03 -0.52
N VAL A 33 5.54 3.51 0.37
CA VAL A 33 6.75 2.81 0.79
C VAL A 33 6.51 2.07 2.10
N LEU A 34 7.03 0.85 2.22
CA LEU A 34 7.07 0.10 3.48
C LEU A 34 8.51 0.11 4.00
N LEU A 35 8.72 0.70 5.19
CA LEU A 35 10.01 0.72 5.87
C LEU A 35 10.03 -0.37 6.95
N PHE A 36 10.94 -1.33 6.84
CA PHE A 36 11.10 -2.42 7.80
C PHE A 36 12.39 -2.26 8.60
N LYS A 37 12.29 -2.40 9.93
CA LYS A 37 13.47 -2.54 10.81
C LYS A 37 13.70 -4.02 11.07
N GLN A 38 14.89 -4.52 10.77
CA GLN A 38 15.31 -5.86 11.17
C GLN A 38 15.78 -5.88 12.64
N GLY A 39 15.62 -7.03 13.32
CA GLY A 39 15.95 -7.20 14.75
C GLY A 39 17.39 -6.83 15.13
N ASN A 40 18.36 -7.00 14.21
CA ASN A 40 19.78 -6.68 14.42
C ASN A 40 20.24 -5.39 13.71
N ALA A 41 19.34 -4.44 13.49
CA ALA A 41 19.70 -3.17 12.85
C ALA A 41 20.50 -2.27 13.82
N ASN A 42 21.62 -1.71 13.34
CA ASN A 42 22.44 -0.75 14.06
C ASN A 42 21.63 0.54 14.40
N ALA A 43 21.92 1.17 15.54
CA ALA A 43 21.32 2.42 16.00
C ALA A 43 21.36 3.53 14.94
N THR A 44 22.51 3.69 14.26
CA THR A 44 22.67 4.69 13.19
C THR A 44 21.70 4.43 12.03
N VAL A 45 21.55 3.17 11.62
CA VAL A 45 20.63 2.77 10.53
C VAL A 45 19.18 3.04 10.92
N ILE A 46 18.81 2.80 12.17
CA ILE A 46 17.46 3.12 12.69
C ILE A 46 17.20 4.63 12.66
N GLN A 47 18.18 5.44 13.03
CA GLN A 47 18.05 6.90 13.03
C GLN A 47 17.92 7.45 11.61
N VAL A 48 18.69 6.94 10.66
CA VAL A 48 18.53 7.27 9.24
C VAL A 48 17.14 6.87 8.74
N LEU A 49 16.67 5.66 9.08
CA LEU A 49 15.34 5.18 8.69
C LEU A 49 14.22 6.11 9.20
N LYS A 50 14.33 6.62 10.44
CA LYS A 50 13.39 7.60 11.01
C LYS A 50 13.43 8.94 10.26
N ASN A 51 14.60 9.40 9.84
CA ASN A 51 14.72 10.63 9.06
C ASN A 51 14.09 10.48 7.68
N VAL A 52 14.30 9.33 7.05
CA VAL A 52 13.69 8.96 5.77
C VAL A 52 12.17 8.89 5.89
N GLU A 53 11.64 8.28 6.95
CA GLU A 53 10.18 8.25 7.22
C GLU A 53 9.59 9.66 7.31
N LYS A 54 10.24 10.59 8.02
CA LYS A 54 9.78 11.98 8.14
C LYS A 54 9.70 12.68 6.78
N HIS A 55 10.69 12.46 5.91
CA HIS A 55 10.70 13.03 4.56
C HIS A 55 9.50 12.54 3.74
N TYR A 56 9.21 11.24 3.76
CA TYR A 56 8.09 10.65 3.03
C TYR A 56 6.70 10.94 3.64
N LYS A 57 6.62 11.40 4.90
CA LYS A 57 5.35 11.84 5.53
C LYS A 57 4.97 13.28 5.20
N ILE A 58 5.94 14.10 4.78
CA ILE A 58 5.74 15.53 4.49
C ILE A 58 5.25 15.75 3.04
N ILE A 59 5.60 14.85 2.12
CA ILE A 59 5.18 14.84 0.71
C ILE A 59 3.84 14.11 0.58
#